data_AF-A0A3D6D4T4-F1
#
_entry.id   AF-A0A3D6D4T4-F1
#
_cell.length_a   1.000
_cell.length_b   1.000
_cell.length_c   1.000
_cell.angle_alpha   90.00
_cell.angle_beta   90.00
_cell.angle_gamma   90.00
#
_symmetry.space_group_name_H-M   'P 1'
#
loop_
_entity.id
_entity.type
_entity.pdbx_description
1 polymer ?
#
loop_
_entity_poly.entity_id
_entity_poly.type
_entity_poly.pdbx_seq_one_letter_code
_entity_poly.pdbx_strand_id
1 'polypeptide(L)' 'PRHPTWWHVRDYGLFAANPFGVHHFERKEAGTGDLTIKKGGNLKWAYRFYFHQGDTTTGQVGHRYELFSKE' A
#
# COMPACT_ATOMS: atom_id res chain seq x y z
N PRO A 1 -4.04 -1.78 -4.78
CA PRO A 1 -4.13 -3.26 -4.92
C PRO A 1 -3.22 -3.90 -3.87
N ARG A 2 -3.61 -5.07 -3.35
CA ARG A 2 -2.90 -5.81 -2.30
C ARG A 2 -2.80 -5.04 -0.97
N HIS A 3 -3.94 -4.71 -0.37
CA HIS A 3 -4.02 -4.27 1.02
C HIS A 3 -4.33 -5.48 1.93
N PRO A 4 -3.68 -5.62 3.11
CA PRO A 4 -2.51 -4.84 3.55
C PRO A 4 -1.31 -5.09 2.63
N THR A 5 -0.38 -4.12 2.60
CA THR A 5 0.75 -4.11 1.66
C THR A 5 2.06 -3.89 2.40
N TRP A 6 3.18 -4.26 1.77
CA TRP A 6 4.49 -4.07 2.37
C TRP A 6 4.90 -2.60 2.37
N TRP A 7 5.60 -2.17 3.41
CA TRP A 7 6.23 -0.85 3.46
C TRP A 7 7.68 -0.94 2.99
N HIS A 8 8.04 -0.07 2.05
CA HIS A 8 9.42 0.11 1.59
C HIS A 8 9.96 1.39 2.21
N VAL A 9 10.82 1.21 3.22
CA VAL A 9 11.49 2.30 3.94
C VAL A 9 13.00 2.26 3.67
N ARG A 10 13.62 3.43 3.50
CA ARG A 10 15.08 3.59 3.36
C ARG A 10 15.57 4.79 4.17
N ASP A 11 16.84 4.74 4.55
CA ASP A 11 17.54 5.76 5.37
C ASP A 11 17.67 7.12 4.68
N TYR A 12 17.65 7.17 3.35
CA TYR A 12 17.60 8.41 2.57
C TYR A 12 16.20 9.04 2.49
N GLY A 13 15.28 8.66 3.38
CA GLY A 13 13.96 9.29 3.50
C GLY A 13 12.87 8.72 2.57
N LEU A 14 13.11 7.59 1.91
CA LEU A 14 12.03 6.88 1.21
C LEU A 14 11.09 6.23 2.22
N PHE A 15 9.79 6.52 2.09
CA PHE A 15 8.73 5.83 2.83
C PHE A 15 7.53 5.64 1.90
N ALA A 16 7.33 4.41 1.40
CA ALA A 16 6.30 4.13 0.40
C ALA A 16 5.60 2.78 0.61
N ALA A 17 4.31 2.74 0.31
CA ALA A 17 3.56 1.50 0.17
C ALA A 17 4.00 0.77 -1.11
N ASN A 18 4.43 -0.49 -1.01
CA ASN A 18 4.97 -1.26 -2.12
C ASN A 18 4.18 -2.57 -2.32
N PRO A 19 3.16 -2.58 -3.21
CA PRO A 19 2.37 -3.77 -3.51
C PRO A 19 3.12 -4.84 -4.32
N PHE A 20 4.36 -4.60 -4.72
CA PHE A 20 5.22 -5.53 -5.46
C PHE A 20 6.33 -6.11 -4.57
N GLY A 21 6.32 -5.79 -3.27
CA GLY A 21 7.41 -6.12 -2.36
C GLY A 21 7.59 -7.61 -2.04
N VAL A 22 6.57 -8.44 -2.24
CA VAL A 22 6.54 -9.84 -1.76
C VAL A 22 7.78 -10.66 -2.11
N HIS A 23 8.26 -10.61 -3.37
CA HIS A 23 9.44 -11.36 -3.79
C HIS A 23 10.67 -11.00 -2.96
N HIS A 24 10.99 -9.71 -2.88
CA HIS A 24 12.19 -9.23 -2.20
C HIS A 24 12.06 -9.28 -0.67
N PHE A 25 10.90 -8.88 -0.13
CA PHE A 25 10.72 -8.72 1.32
C PHE A 25 10.42 -10.03 2.04
N GLU A 26 9.84 -11.01 1.35
CA GLU A 26 9.59 -12.35 1.91
C GLU A 26 10.51 -13.43 1.33
N ARG A 27 11.49 -13.06 0.49
CA ARG A 27 12.44 -13.97 -0.15
C ARG A 27 11.74 -15.11 -0.90
N LYS A 28 10.68 -14.78 -1.63
CA LYS A 28 9.94 -15.75 -2.44
C LYS A 28 10.60 -15.95 -3.79
N GLU A 29 10.18 -16.96 -4.52
CA GLU A 29 10.70 -17.24 -5.87
C GLU A 29 10.48 -16.06 -6.83
N ALA A 30 11.33 -15.98 -7.86
CA ALA A 30 11.18 -14.99 -8.93
C ALA A 30 9.79 -15.10 -9.60
N GLY A 31 9.19 -13.95 -9.94
CA GLY A 31 7.82 -13.87 -10.44
C GLY A 31 6.73 -13.86 -9.35
N THR A 32 7.09 -14.11 -8.08
CA THR A 32 6.13 -13.93 -6.98
C THR A 32 5.73 -12.47 -6.87
N GLY A 33 4.44 -12.19 -7.03
CA GLY A 33 3.93 -10.82 -6.99
C GLY A 33 3.86 -10.12 -8.34
N ASP A 34 4.13 -10.82 -9.45
CA ASP A 34 3.83 -10.28 -10.78
C ASP A 34 2.36 -9.86 -10.89
N LEU A 35 2.13 -8.78 -11.65
CA LEU A 35 0.80 -8.21 -11.85
C LEU A 35 0.61 -7.93 -13.34
N THR A 36 0.03 -8.91 -14.03
CA THR A 36 -0.18 -8.84 -15.48
C THR A 36 -1.51 -8.16 -15.80
N ILE A 37 -1.46 -7.03 -16.49
CA ILE A 37 -2.64 -6.37 -17.06
C ILE A 37 -2.78 -6.85 -18.51
N LYS A 38 -3.80 -7.66 -18.78
CA LYS A 38 -4.08 -8.16 -20.13
C LYS A 38 -4.49 -7.02 -21.06
N LYS A 39 -4.34 -7.22 -22.37
CA LYS A 39 -4.80 -6.26 -23.40
C LYS A 39 -6.29 -5.92 -23.18
N GLY A 40 -6.60 -4.62 -23.11
CA GLY A 40 -7.95 -4.12 -22.82
C GLY A 40 -8.34 -4.14 -21.33
N GLY A 41 -7.49 -4.67 -20.46
CA GLY A 41 -7.68 -4.62 -19.02
C GLY A 41 -7.38 -3.24 -18.44
N ASN A 42 -7.99 -2.96 -17.28
CA ASN A 42 -7.68 -1.78 -16.48
C ASN A 42 -7.43 -2.23 -15.03
N LEU A 43 -6.68 -1.41 -14.30
CA LEU A 43 -6.50 -1.59 -12.87
C LEU A 43 -6.51 -0.21 -12.21
N LYS A 44 -7.28 -0.09 -11.13
CA LYS A 44 -7.35 1.12 -10.31
C LYS A 44 -6.52 0.94 -9.06
N TRP A 45 -5.65 1.92 -8.80
CA TRP A 45 -5.02 2.10 -7.52
C TRP A 45 -5.75 3.22 -6.79
N ALA A 46 -6.10 2.98 -5.53
CA ALA A 46 -6.64 3.99 -4.65
C ALA A 46 -5.67 4.14 -3.48
N TYR A 47 -5.24 5.37 -3.25
CA TYR A 47 -4.37 5.75 -2.15
C TYR A 47 -4.90 7.02 -1.51
N ARG A 48 -4.68 7.18 -0.21
CA ARG A 48 -5.03 8.38 0.55
C ARG A 48 -3.90 8.73 1.50
N PHE A 49 -3.46 9.97 1.44
CA PHE A 49 -2.64 10.56 2.50
C PHE A 49 -3.58 11.26 3.47
N TYR A 50 -3.35 11.02 4.77
CA TYR A 50 -4.08 11.67 5.85
C TYR A 50 -3.08 12.18 6.86
N PHE A 51 -2.99 13.51 6.95
CA PHE A 51 -2.15 14.20 7.92
C PHE A 51 -3.05 14.67 9.06
N HIS A 52 -2.66 14.34 10.29
CA HIS A 52 -3.36 14.75 11.49
C HIS A 52 -2.36 15.07 12.59
N GLN A 53 -2.81 15.84 13.58
CA GLN A 53 -2.04 16.08 14.79
C GLN A 53 -2.22 14.91 15.77
N GLY A 54 -1.28 14.76 16.70
CA GLY A 54 -1.31 13.72 17.72
C GLY A 54 -1.02 12.32 17.17
N ASP A 55 -1.64 11.31 17.79
CA ASP A 55 -1.44 9.90 17.48
C ASP A 55 -2.56 9.30 16.63
N THR A 56 -2.47 8.00 16.33
CA THR A 56 -3.44 7.29 15.48
C THR A 56 -4.85 7.25 16.06
N THR A 57 -4.98 7.34 17.38
CA THR A 57 -6.27 7.35 18.10
C THR A 57 -6.91 8.73 18.01
N THR A 58 -6.18 9.78 18.38
CA THR A 58 -6.62 11.18 18.32
C THR A 58 -6.93 11.60 16.89
N GLY A 59 -6.09 11.18 15.94
CA GLY A 59 -6.30 11.38 14.52
C GLY A 59 -7.45 10.56 13.92
N GLN A 60 -8.00 9.60 14.67
CA GLN A 60 -9.03 8.67 14.20
C GLN A 60 -8.63 7.94 12.91
N VAL A 61 -7.35 7.54 12.78
CA VAL A 61 -6.79 6.98 11.54
C VAL A 61 -7.55 5.74 11.08
N GLY A 62 -7.96 4.87 12.03
CA GLY A 62 -8.77 3.69 11.73
C GLY A 62 -10.12 4.05 11.09
N HIS A 63 -10.86 4.98 11.70
CA HIS A 63 -12.14 5.43 11.17
C HIS A 63 -11.99 6.12 9.79
N ARG A 64 -10.95 6.94 9.60
CA ARG A 64 -10.64 7.56 8.30
C ARG A 64 -10.34 6.52 7.22
N TYR A 65 -9.65 5.44 7.59
CA TYR A 65 -9.38 4.32 6.70
C TYR A 65 -10.66 3.56 6.35
N GLU A 66 -11.55 3.30 7.31
CA GLU A 66 -12.84 2.66 7.06
C GLU A 66 -13.69 3.44 6.05
N LEU A 67 -13.76 4.76 6.16
CA LEU A 67 -14.46 5.61 5.20
C LEU A 67 -13.84 5.49 3.80
N PHE A 68 -12.50 5.61 3.71
CA PHE A 68 -11.78 5.46 2.45
C PHE A 68 -11.99 4.09 1.79
N SER A 69 -12.02 3.01 2.57
CA SER A 69 -12.19 1.65 2.04
C SER A 69 -13.55 1.38 1.41
N LYS A 70 -14.53 2.29 1.60
CA LYS A 70 -15.91 2.17 1.11
C LYS A 70 -16.21 3.10 -0.08
N GLU A 71 -15.22 3.88 -0.55
CA GLU A 71 -15.31 4.77 -1.71
C GLU A 71 -15.06 4.06 -3.04
#